data_AF-F1ASX9-F1
#
_entry.id   AF-F1ASX9-F1
#
_cell.length_a   1.000
_cell.length_b   1.000
_cell.length_c   1.000
_cell.angle_alpha   90.00
_cell.angle_beta   90.00
_cell.angle_gamma   90.00
#
_symmetry.space_group_name_H-M   'P 1'
#
loop_
_entity.id
_entity.type
_entity.pdbx_description
1 polymer ?
#
loop_
_entity_poly.entity_id
_entity_poly.type
_entity_poly.pdbx_seq_one_letter_code
_entity_poly.pdbx_strand_id
1 'polypeptide(L)'
;MTLELIFLITVLSAIPISVSMSLVNLEEGCYDWDKSSPYECGFAGPKIPGDFSSRFFHLVILFLVWDVEIVLLIPCFQDLSVWSMGGSPLAVFLLILAFGLYYELMEGTIKWTYEK
;
A
#
# COMPACT_ATOMS: atom_id res chain seq x y z
N MET A 1 21.43 -19.79 -3.19
CA MET A 1 22.81 -19.24 -3.18
C MET A 1 22.88 -17.85 -3.80
N THR A 2 22.28 -17.61 -4.97
CA THR A 2 22.25 -16.28 -5.60
C THR A 2 21.32 -15.29 -4.88
N LEU A 3 20.13 -15.70 -4.44
CA LEU A 3 19.19 -14.82 -3.70
C LEU A 3 19.72 -14.39 -2.34
N GLU A 4 20.23 -15.34 -1.55
CA GLU A 4 20.90 -15.06 -0.26
C GLU A 4 22.06 -14.07 -0.43
N LEU A 5 22.85 -14.22 -1.51
CA LEU A 5 23.96 -13.32 -1.81
C LEU A 5 23.48 -11.91 -2.19
N ILE A 6 22.40 -11.79 -2.96
CA ILE A 6 21.80 -10.49 -3.32
C ILE A 6 21.30 -9.78 -2.06
N PHE A 7 20.58 -10.50 -1.18
CA PHE A 7 20.09 -9.93 0.07
C PHE A 7 21.23 -9.47 0.98
N LEU A 8 22.30 -10.25 1.07
CA LEU A 8 23.48 -9.88 1.85
C LEU A 8 24.13 -8.59 1.32
N ILE A 9 24.30 -8.47 0.00
CA ILE A 9 24.92 -7.30 -0.64
C ILE A 9 24.07 -6.03 -0.43
N THR A 10 22.74 -6.13 -0.53
CA THR A 10 21.85 -4.97 -0.34
C THR A 10 21.85 -4.47 1.11
N VAL A 11 21.92 -5.38 2.09
CA VAL A 11 21.99 -4.99 3.51
C VAL A 11 23.35 -4.35 3.84
N LEU A 12 24.45 -4.92 3.34
CA LEU A 12 25.80 -4.39 3.57
C LEU A 12 26.03 -3.02 2.92
N SER A 13 25.40 -2.73 1.79
CA SER A 13 25.52 -1.43 1.11
C SER A 13 24.71 -0.31 1.77
N ALA A 14 23.66 -0.62 2.54
CA ALA A 14 22.85 0.38 3.23
C ALA A 14 23.59 1.09 4.38
N ILE A 15 24.47 0.36 5.07
CA ILE A 15 25.24 0.84 6.22
C ILE A 15 26.12 2.07 5.86
N PRO A 16 27.03 2.02 4.87
CA PRO A 16 27.86 3.18 4.53
C PRO A 16 27.05 4.40 4.08
N ILE A 17 25.91 4.19 3.40
CA ILE A 17 25.01 5.27 2.97
C ILE A 17 24.42 5.99 4.19
N SER A 18 23.90 5.24 5.17
CA SER A 18 23.35 5.81 6.41
C SER A 18 24.40 6.59 7.22
N VAL A 19 25.64 6.10 7.27
CA VAL A 19 26.74 6.77 7.96
C VAL A 19 27.12 8.06 7.24
N SER A 20 27.24 8.04 5.91
CA SER A 20 27.54 9.26 5.15
C SER A 20 26.48 10.35 5.33
N MET A 21 25.19 9.99 5.33
CA MET A 21 24.10 10.95 5.57
C MET A 21 24.14 11.54 6.98
N SER A 22 24.53 10.73 7.97
CA SER A 22 24.64 11.20 9.36
C SER A 22 25.83 12.14 9.56
N LEU A 23 26.95 11.90 8.89
CA LEU A 23 28.14 12.76 8.99
C LEU A 23 27.94 14.13 8.35
N VAL A 24 27.18 14.23 7.24
CA VAL A 24 26.85 15.51 6.59
C VAL A 24 26.06 16.45 7.50
N ASN A 25 25.25 15.91 8.42
CA ASN A 25 24.43 16.71 9.34
C ASN A 25 25.20 17.21 10.59
N LEU A 26 26.49 16.87 10.75
CA LEU A 26 27.28 17.28 11.92
C LEU A 26 27.85 18.71 11.81
N GLU A 27 27.86 19.32 10.63
CA GLU A 27 28.54 20.60 10.38
C GLU A 27 27.72 21.86 10.73
N GLU A 28 26.43 21.74 11.07
CA GLU A 28 25.61 22.92 11.39
C GLU A 28 25.64 23.26 12.88
N GLY A 29 26.57 24.12 13.26
CA GLY A 29 26.52 24.87 14.51
C GLY A 29 25.29 25.79 14.52
N CYS A 30 24.35 25.51 15.41
CA CYS A 30 23.04 26.13 15.59
C CYS A 30 21.91 25.37 14.87
N TYR A 31 21.20 24.56 15.65
CA TYR A 31 19.93 23.93 15.26
C TYR A 31 18.91 25.03 14.94
N ASP A 32 18.57 25.18 13.67
CA ASP A 32 17.56 26.12 13.19
C ASP A 32 16.18 25.47 13.30
N TRP A 33 15.34 26.01 14.19
CA TRP A 33 13.98 25.50 14.44
C TRP A 33 13.08 25.62 13.20
N ASP A 34 13.30 26.62 12.35
CA ASP A 34 12.46 26.84 11.18
C ASP A 34 12.78 25.82 10.09
N LYS A 35 14.06 25.46 9.92
CA LYS A 35 14.49 24.40 8.99
C LYS A 35 14.12 22.98 9.44
N SER A 36 13.96 22.77 10.74
CA SER A 36 13.61 21.47 11.33
C SER A 36 12.10 21.28 11.52
N SER A 37 11.30 22.30 11.21
CA SER A 37 9.84 22.21 11.21
C SER A 37 9.31 21.57 9.91
N PRO A 38 8.17 20.86 9.95
CA PRO A 38 7.52 20.36 8.74
C PRO A 38 7.21 21.48 7.75
N TYR A 39 7.38 21.21 6.45
CA TYR A 39 7.05 22.16 5.41
C TYR A 39 5.54 22.34 5.29
N GLU A 40 5.05 23.52 5.69
CA GLU A 40 3.63 23.91 5.67
C GLU A 40 3.42 25.18 4.84
N CYS A 41 4.07 25.24 3.67
CA CYS A 41 4.03 26.38 2.74
C CYS A 41 4.49 27.72 3.35
N GLY A 42 5.33 27.69 4.39
CA GLY A 42 5.82 28.88 5.10
C GLY A 42 4.91 29.37 6.24
N PHE A 43 3.84 28.63 6.54
CA PHE A 43 2.98 28.88 7.70
C PHE A 43 3.31 27.93 8.86
N ALA A 44 2.98 28.32 10.08
CA ALA A 44 3.05 27.41 11.22
C ALA A 44 1.97 26.33 11.06
N GLY A 45 2.40 25.07 10.88
CA GLY A 45 1.50 23.92 10.82
C GLY A 45 0.66 23.75 12.08
N PRO A 46 -0.50 23.07 11.99
CA PRO A 46 -1.30 22.76 13.17
C PRO A 46 -0.51 21.86 14.12
N LYS A 47 -0.64 22.11 15.44
CA LYS A 47 0.03 21.30 16.49
C LYS A 47 -0.41 19.84 16.50
N ILE A 48 -1.57 19.55 15.91
CA ILE A 48 -2.16 18.23 15.81
C ILE A 48 -2.40 18.00 14.31
N PRO A 49 -1.88 16.92 13.72
CA PRO A 49 -2.22 16.54 12.36
C PRO A 49 -3.74 16.45 12.20
N GLY A 50 -4.28 16.96 11.09
CA GLY A 50 -5.71 16.87 10.81
C GLY A 50 -6.19 15.42 10.72
N ASP A 51 -7.48 15.22 10.96
CA ASP A 51 -8.11 13.90 10.82
C ASP A 51 -8.08 13.47 9.35
N PHE A 52 -7.59 12.26 9.09
CA PHE A 52 -7.64 11.65 7.77
C PHE A 52 -9.08 11.29 7.42
N SER A 53 -9.45 11.47 6.14
CA SER A 53 -10.79 11.14 5.66
C SER A 53 -11.12 9.66 5.86
N SER A 54 -12.31 9.37 6.39
CA SER A 54 -12.84 8.00 6.56
C SER A 54 -13.01 7.25 5.23
N ARG A 55 -12.96 7.94 4.07
CA ARG A 55 -12.98 7.29 2.75
C ARG A 55 -11.78 6.36 2.55
N PHE A 56 -10.60 6.72 3.08
CA PHE A 56 -9.41 5.87 2.99
C PHE A 56 -9.55 4.57 3.77
N PHE A 57 -10.31 4.58 4.88
CA PHE A 57 -10.55 3.39 5.69
C PHE A 57 -11.32 2.32 4.90
N HIS A 58 -12.34 2.71 4.14
CA HIS A 58 -13.14 1.79 3.34
C HIS A 58 -12.31 1.16 2.20
N LEU A 59 -11.39 1.92 1.61
CA LEU A 59 -10.46 1.39 0.61
C LEU A 59 -9.51 0.33 1.19
N VAL A 60 -9.06 0.49 2.44
CA VAL A 60 -8.18 -0.50 3.09
C VAL A 60 -8.93 -1.81 3.36
N ILE A 61 -10.18 -1.74 3.82
CA ILE A 61 -11.00 -2.94 4.04
C ILE A 61 -11.26 -3.66 2.72
N LEU A 62 -11.64 -2.91 1.68
CA LEU A 62 -11.84 -3.46 0.34
C LEU A 62 -10.56 -4.16 -0.17
N PHE A 63 -9.42 -3.49 -0.09
CA PHE A 63 -8.14 -4.08 -0.49
C PHE A 63 -7.85 -5.38 0.26
N LEU A 64 -8.10 -5.43 1.57
CA LEU A 64 -7.87 -6.63 2.37
C LEU A 64 -8.75 -7.81 1.95
N VAL A 65 -10.05 -7.57 1.74
CA VAL A 65 -10.99 -8.61 1.28
C VAL A 65 -10.59 -9.12 -0.10
N TRP A 66 -10.31 -8.20 -1.03
CA TRP A 66 -9.92 -8.54 -2.40
C TRP A 66 -8.57 -9.29 -2.46
N ASP A 67 -7.61 -8.99 -1.58
CA ASP A 67 -6.34 -9.72 -1.50
C ASP A 67 -6.55 -11.18 -1.08
N VAL A 68 -7.40 -11.42 -0.06
CA VAL A 68 -7.78 -12.78 0.36
C VAL A 68 -8.46 -13.55 -0.78
N GLU A 69 -9.33 -12.89 -1.54
CA GLU A 69 -10.04 -13.49 -2.67
C GLU A 69 -9.08 -13.88 -3.82
N ILE A 70 -8.07 -13.05 -4.11
CA ILE A 70 -7.02 -13.39 -5.09
C ILE A 70 -6.23 -14.63 -4.63
N VAL A 71 -5.85 -14.69 -3.35
CA VAL A 71 -5.12 -15.84 -2.80
C VAL A 71 -5.90 -17.15 -3.00
N LEU A 72 -7.23 -17.11 -2.83
CA LEU A 72 -8.10 -18.26 -3.08
C LEU A 72 -8.21 -18.64 -4.57
N LEU A 73 -7.98 -17.67 -5.47
CA LEU A 73 -8.11 -17.86 -6.91
C LEU A 73 -6.84 -18.44 -7.56
N ILE A 74 -5.65 -18.17 -7.00
CA ILE A 74 -4.34 -18.70 -7.47
C ILE A 74 -4.33 -20.22 -7.72
N PRO A 75 -4.75 -21.10 -6.79
CA PRO A 75 -4.70 -22.55 -7.02
C PRO A 75 -5.54 -22.99 -8.22
N CYS A 76 -6.61 -22.27 -8.54
CA CYS A 76 -7.47 -22.57 -9.68
C CYS A 76 -6.84 -22.25 -11.05
N PHE A 77 -5.80 -21.41 -11.09
CA PHE A 77 -5.02 -21.17 -12.30
C PHE A 77 -3.90 -22.19 -12.51
N GLN A 78 -3.43 -22.82 -11.43
CA GLN A 78 -2.36 -23.81 -11.49
C GLN A 78 -2.87 -25.16 -12.02
N ASP A 79 -4.10 -25.54 -11.68
CA ASP A 79 -4.73 -26.79 -12.14
C ASP A 79 -5.87 -26.54 -13.15
N LEU A 80 -5.56 -26.52 -14.45
CA LEU A 80 -6.57 -26.40 -15.52
C LEU A 80 -7.60 -27.55 -15.58
N SER A 81 -7.33 -28.67 -14.91
CA SER A 81 -8.29 -29.77 -14.77
C SER A 81 -9.53 -29.36 -13.96
N VAL A 82 -9.40 -28.40 -13.05
CA VAL A 82 -10.51 -27.80 -12.28
C VAL A 82 -11.52 -27.11 -13.21
N TRP A 83 -11.04 -26.54 -14.31
CA TRP A 83 -11.90 -25.93 -15.33
C TRP A 83 -12.65 -26.98 -16.16
N SER A 84 -12.05 -28.14 -16.44
CA SER A 84 -12.65 -29.15 -17.32
C SER A 84 -13.59 -30.13 -16.62
N MET A 85 -13.38 -30.41 -15.32
CA MET A 85 -14.16 -31.41 -14.57
C MET A 85 -15.47 -30.88 -13.96
N GLY A 86 -15.81 -29.62 -14.22
CA GLY A 86 -17.07 -29.02 -13.80
C GLY A 86 -16.86 -27.68 -13.12
N GLY A 87 -16.33 -26.69 -13.85
CA GLY A 87 -16.01 -25.33 -13.39
C GLY A 87 -17.18 -24.49 -12.85
N SER A 88 -18.30 -25.11 -12.45
CA SER A 88 -19.43 -24.46 -11.80
C SER A 88 -19.09 -23.77 -10.47
N PRO A 89 -18.26 -24.29 -9.54
CA PRO A 89 -17.96 -23.57 -8.31
C PRO A 89 -17.04 -22.37 -8.55
N LEU A 90 -16.10 -22.47 -9.51
CA LEU A 90 -15.24 -21.37 -9.90
C LEU A 90 -16.04 -20.26 -10.62
N ALA A 91 -16.97 -20.62 -11.49
CA ALA A 91 -17.85 -19.66 -12.14
C ALA A 91 -18.74 -18.93 -11.13
N VAL A 92 -19.27 -19.64 -10.13
CA VAL A 92 -20.04 -19.02 -9.03
C VAL A 92 -19.16 -18.11 -8.18
N PHE A 93 -17.92 -18.52 -7.87
CA PHE A 93 -16.97 -17.68 -7.14
C PHE A 93 -16.65 -16.38 -7.89
N LEU A 94 -16.33 -16.47 -9.19
CA LEU A 94 -16.09 -15.29 -10.04
C LEU A 94 -17.32 -14.37 -10.15
N LEU A 95 -18.54 -14.94 -10.18
CA LEU A 95 -19.77 -14.15 -10.17
C LEU A 95 -19.96 -13.39 -8.85
N ILE A 96 -19.64 -14.02 -7.71
CA ILE A 96 -19.69 -13.36 -6.40
C ILE A 96 -18.69 -12.20 -6.36
N LEU A 97 -17.46 -12.41 -6.84
CA LEU A 97 -16.43 -11.36 -6.95
C LEU A 97 -16.91 -10.18 -7.81
N ALA A 98 -17.44 -10.48 -9.00
CA ALA A 98 -17.95 -9.46 -9.92
C ALA A 98 -19.12 -8.68 -9.32
N PHE A 99 -20.01 -9.35 -8.60
CA PHE A 99 -21.15 -8.72 -7.95
C PHE A 99 -20.75 -7.88 -6.74
N GLY A 100 -19.82 -8.35 -5.90
CA GLY A 100 -19.27 -7.59 -4.79
C GLY A 100 -18.62 -6.28 -5.25
N LEU A 101 -17.78 -6.35 -6.28
CA LEU A 101 -17.17 -5.16 -6.87
C LEU A 101 -18.22 -4.21 -7.47
N TYR A 102 -19.24 -4.76 -8.15
CA TYR A 102 -20.33 -3.95 -8.69
C TYR A 102 -21.11 -3.22 -7.59
N TYR A 103 -21.41 -3.90 -6.49
CA TYR A 103 -22.10 -3.32 -5.34
C TYR A 103 -21.34 -2.11 -4.78
N GLU A 104 -20.03 -2.25 -4.55
CA GLU A 104 -19.20 -1.16 -4.01
C GLU A 104 -19.03 0.01 -4.98
N LEU A 105 -19.05 -0.25 -6.28
CA LEU A 105 -19.04 0.78 -7.30
C LEU A 105 -20.34 1.61 -7.29
N MET A 106 -21.48 0.98 -6.96
CA MET A 106 -22.77 1.65 -6.78
C MET A 106 -22.82 2.47 -5.48
N GLU A 107 -22.28 1.93 -4.38
CA GLU A 107 -22.15 2.64 -3.10
C GLU A 107 -21.27 3.90 -3.22
N GLY A 108 -20.39 3.93 -4.23
CA GLY A 108 -19.56 5.10 -4.53
C GLY A 108 -18.32 5.21 -3.65
N THR A 109 -18.01 4.17 -2.88
CA THR A 109 -16.80 4.06 -2.04
C THR A 109 -15.51 4.27 -2.84
N ILE A 110 -15.50 3.83 -4.10
CA ILE A 110 -14.36 3.95 -5.02
C ILE A 110 -14.35 5.31 -5.74
N LYS A 111 -15.47 6.03 -5.76
CA LYS A 111 -15.56 7.32 -6.48
C LYS A 111 -14.82 8.39 -5.70
N TRP A 112 -13.69 8.82 -6.24
CA TRP A 112 -13.02 10.02 -5.76
C TRP A 112 -13.86 11.24 -6.12
N THR A 113 -14.42 11.88 -5.10
CA THR A 113 -15.06 13.19 -5.28
C THR A 113 -13.98 14.23 -5.11
N TYR A 114 -13.73 15.03 -6.14
CA TYR A 114 -12.98 16.27 -5.96
C TYR A 114 -13.87 17.21 -5.15
N GLU A 115 -13.77 17.14 -3.83
CA GLU A 115 -14.33 18.17 -2.97
C GLU A 115 -13.62 19.48 -3.34
N LYS A 116 -14.39 20.44 -3.88
CA LYS A 116 -13.98 21.83 -3.96
C LYS A 116 -14.14 22.47 -2.60
#